data_AF-A0A4V1URS7-F1
#
_entry.id   AF-A0A4V1URS7-F1
#
_cell.length_a   1.000
_cell.length_b   1.000
_cell.length_c   1.000
_cell.angle_alpha   90.00
_cell.angle_beta   90.00
_cell.angle_gamma   90.00
#
_symmetry.space_group_name_H-M   'P 1'
#
loop_
_entity.id
_entity.type
_entity.pdbx_description
1 polymer ?
#
loop_
_entity_poly.entity_id
_entity_poly.type
_entity_poly.pdbx_seq_one_letter_code
_entity_poly.pdbx_strand_id
1 'polypeptide(L)'
;MMKTFRHSLFLLVMIAAFSCKEEKKEPAPASQTAQLDTLPMLPQEMPGNIYAQVDISPMDMSYFPVDYPKIKMANSAVAPPLARVVYSRPHLQRRRLFSGILKYDEPWRLGANESTEIDFYKNVTVAGKKIKAGRYILYCIPHKDSWTIILNDNIDTWGLKQDPAKDVERFKVPATSNNPLLEYFTMV
;
A
#
# COMPACT_ATOMS: atom_id res chain seq x y z
N MET A 1 21.96 -66.50 35.06
CA MET A 1 22.29 -66.80 36.47
C MET A 1 21.73 -65.68 37.32
N MET A 2 20.54 -65.91 37.89
CA MET A 2 19.87 -65.03 38.86
C MET A 2 20.72 -64.85 40.12
N LYS A 3 20.60 -63.71 40.80
CA LYS A 3 20.62 -63.65 42.27
C LYS A 3 19.89 -62.42 42.80
N THR A 4 18.77 -62.72 43.43
CA THR A 4 17.89 -61.91 44.27
C THR A 4 18.45 -61.79 45.70
N PHE A 5 17.77 -60.93 46.49
CA PHE A 5 17.56 -61.02 47.95
C PHE A 5 18.54 -60.28 48.87
N ARG A 6 18.05 -59.24 49.59
CA ARG A 6 17.54 -59.38 50.97
C ARG A 6 17.04 -58.06 51.58
N HIS A 7 15.87 -58.12 52.19
CA HIS A 7 15.31 -57.13 53.10
C HIS A 7 16.00 -57.18 54.47
N SER A 8 16.10 -56.03 55.15
CA SER A 8 16.13 -55.99 56.61
C SER A 8 15.38 -54.76 57.11
N LEU A 9 14.30 -55.05 57.82
CA LEU A 9 13.41 -54.13 58.53
C LEU A 9 13.97 -53.92 59.94
N PHE A 10 14.13 -52.68 60.42
CA PHE A 10 13.96 -52.37 61.84
C PHE A 10 13.57 -50.90 62.05
N LEU A 11 12.55 -50.74 62.88
CA LEU A 11 11.78 -49.56 63.22
C LEU A 11 12.40 -48.86 64.44
N LEU A 12 12.53 -47.53 64.45
CA LEU A 12 12.44 -46.74 65.68
C LEU A 12 11.91 -45.33 65.41
N VAL A 13 10.94 -44.97 66.24
CA VAL A 13 10.02 -43.82 66.24
C VAL A 13 10.68 -42.61 66.91
N MET A 14 10.42 -41.38 66.44
CA MET A 14 9.80 -40.26 67.22
C MET A 14 10.11 -38.84 66.72
N ILE A 15 8.98 -38.15 66.44
CA ILE A 15 8.62 -36.74 66.73
C ILE A 15 9.00 -35.62 65.74
N ALA A 16 7.90 -35.20 65.09
CA ALA A 16 7.50 -33.94 64.48
C ALA A 16 8.28 -32.64 64.78
N ALA A 17 8.48 -31.87 63.72
CA ALA A 17 8.31 -30.42 63.75
C ALA A 17 7.57 -29.96 62.48
N PHE A 18 6.51 -29.19 62.73
CA PHE A 18 5.63 -28.49 61.81
C PHE A 18 6.36 -27.74 60.68
N SER A 19 5.84 -27.84 59.46
CA SER A 19 5.66 -26.65 58.62
C SER A 19 4.64 -26.91 57.52
N CYS A 20 3.41 -26.45 57.75
CA CYS A 20 2.43 -26.26 56.70
C CYS A 20 2.96 -25.20 55.73
N LYS A 21 3.30 -25.58 54.50
CA LYS A 21 3.31 -24.62 53.39
C LYS A 21 1.99 -24.78 52.65
N GLU A 22 1.05 -23.90 53.00
CA GLU A 22 -0.07 -23.56 52.14
C GLU A 22 0.50 -23.07 50.80
N GLU A 23 0.02 -23.65 49.69
CA GLU A 23 0.18 -23.05 48.36
C GLU A 23 -0.52 -21.69 48.38
N LYS A 24 0.27 -20.63 48.54
CA LYS A 24 -0.17 -19.28 48.21
C LYS A 24 -0.35 -19.24 46.70
N LYS A 25 -1.61 -19.26 46.28
CA LYS A 25 -2.07 -18.89 44.95
C LYS A 25 -1.51 -17.50 44.63
N GLU A 26 -0.47 -17.47 43.81
CA GLU A 26 0.14 -16.23 43.33
C GLU A 26 -0.92 -15.45 42.55
N PRO A 27 -1.18 -14.18 42.90
CA PRO A 27 -2.16 -13.39 42.16
C PRO A 27 -1.68 -13.23 40.72
N ALA A 28 -2.60 -13.43 39.78
CA ALA A 28 -2.36 -13.27 38.35
C ALA A 28 -1.61 -11.95 38.08
N PRO A 29 -0.62 -11.94 37.17
CA PRO A 29 0.08 -10.71 36.82
C PRO A 29 -0.96 -9.67 36.38
N ALA A 30 -0.94 -8.53 37.09
CA ALA A 30 -1.78 -7.39 36.78
C ALA A 30 -1.64 -7.08 35.28
N SER A 31 -2.78 -6.99 34.60
CA SER A 31 -2.88 -6.56 33.21
C SER A 31 -2.07 -5.28 33.06
N GLN A 32 -0.90 -5.37 32.43
CA GLN A 32 -0.13 -4.20 32.06
C GLN A 32 -0.95 -3.54 30.95
N THR A 33 -1.69 -2.50 31.33
CA THR A 33 -2.29 -1.56 30.42
C THR A 33 -1.22 -1.16 29.42
N ALA A 34 -1.39 -1.54 28.15
CA ALA A 34 -0.49 -1.15 27.09
C ALA A 34 -0.36 0.37 27.14
N GLN A 35 0.82 0.84 27.55
CA GLN A 35 1.15 2.25 27.57
C GLN A 35 1.26 2.64 26.10
N LEU A 36 0.16 3.15 25.55
CA LEU A 36 0.08 3.66 24.19
C LEU A 36 1.15 4.75 24.07
N ASP A 37 2.17 4.51 23.25
CA ASP A 37 3.25 5.48 22.97
C ASP A 37 2.61 6.78 22.49
N THR A 38 2.45 7.73 23.40
CA THR A 38 1.86 9.03 23.09
C THR A 38 3.03 10.00 22.94
N LEU A 39 3.33 10.36 21.70
CA LEU A 39 4.28 11.43 21.39
C LEU A 39 3.87 12.72 22.13
N PRO A 40 4.82 13.55 22.59
CA PRO A 40 4.49 14.77 23.30
C PRO A 40 3.66 15.71 22.42
N MET A 41 2.53 16.19 22.97
CA MET A 41 1.62 17.12 22.30
C MET A 41 2.27 18.49 22.11
N LEU A 42 2.17 19.03 20.89
CA LEU A 42 2.47 20.43 20.59
C LEU A 42 1.33 21.35 21.10
N PRO A 43 1.60 22.54 21.67
CA PRO A 43 0.54 23.41 22.18
C PRO A 43 -0.33 24.10 21.08
N GLN A 44 -1.64 23.78 21.11
CA GLN A 44 -2.89 24.56 20.97
C GLN A 44 -2.97 25.77 19.99
N GLU A 45 -4.00 26.02 19.15
CA GLU A 45 -5.33 25.44 18.85
C GLU A 45 -5.57 25.57 17.33
N MET A 46 -6.23 24.61 16.67
CA MET A 46 -6.95 24.90 15.42
C MET A 46 -8.42 24.56 15.61
N PRO A 47 -9.36 25.54 15.52
CA PRO A 47 -10.76 25.22 15.42
C PRO A 47 -11.04 24.62 14.03
N GLY A 48 -11.06 23.28 13.94
CA GLY A 48 -11.63 22.53 12.81
C GLY A 48 -10.90 21.25 12.37
N ASN A 49 -11.04 20.15 13.10
CA ASN A 49 -11.22 18.82 12.49
C ASN A 49 -12.40 18.16 13.20
N ILE A 50 -13.40 17.71 12.44
CA ILE A 50 -14.28 16.64 12.95
C ILE A 50 -14.31 15.42 12.03
N TYR A 51 -14.09 15.56 10.73
CA TYR A 51 -13.51 14.58 9.80
C TYR A 51 -13.01 15.43 8.63
N ALA A 52 -11.77 15.28 8.15
CA ALA A 52 -11.30 16.08 7.01
C ALA A 52 -12.32 16.01 5.85
N GLN A 53 -12.59 17.14 5.19
CA GLN A 53 -13.47 17.12 4.02
C GLN A 53 -12.87 16.16 2.98
N VAL A 54 -13.74 15.41 2.29
CA VAL A 54 -13.29 14.49 1.23
C VAL A 54 -12.51 15.29 0.19
N ASP A 55 -11.31 14.80 -0.15
CA ASP A 55 -10.47 15.44 -1.14
C ASP A 55 -11.23 15.61 -2.47
N ILE A 56 -11.08 16.76 -3.11
CA ILE A 56 -11.75 17.08 -4.39
C ILE A 56 -11.23 16.18 -5.52
N SER A 57 -10.02 15.64 -5.37
CA SER A 57 -9.38 14.69 -6.26
C SER A 57 -9.03 13.43 -5.47
N PRO A 58 -10.03 12.62 -5.06
CA PRO A 58 -9.78 11.47 -4.21
C PRO A 58 -8.82 10.50 -4.88
N MET A 59 -7.98 9.87 -4.07
CA MET A 59 -7.07 8.82 -4.53
C MET A 59 -7.84 7.52 -4.76
N ASP A 60 -7.54 6.87 -5.88
CA ASP A 60 -8.12 5.62 -6.33
C ASP A 60 -7.01 4.67 -6.82
N MET A 61 -7.39 3.44 -7.12
CA MET A 61 -6.46 2.37 -7.45
C MET A 61 -7.07 1.42 -8.48
N SER A 62 -6.29 1.10 -9.52
CA SER A 62 -6.62 0.00 -10.44
C SER A 62 -5.55 -1.09 -10.42
N TYR A 63 -5.96 -2.30 -10.77
CA TYR A 63 -5.11 -3.48 -10.85
C TYR A 63 -5.11 -4.05 -12.25
N PHE A 64 -4.02 -4.70 -12.63
CA PHE A 64 -4.00 -5.63 -13.76
C PHE A 64 -3.65 -7.05 -13.26
N PRO A 65 -4.51 -8.05 -13.48
CA PRO A 65 -5.82 -7.96 -14.12
C PRO A 65 -6.82 -7.12 -13.31
N VAL A 66 -7.81 -6.56 -14.00
CA VAL A 66 -8.88 -5.77 -13.37
C VAL A 66 -9.61 -6.61 -12.31
N ASP A 67 -10.06 -5.95 -11.24
CA ASP A 67 -10.76 -6.60 -10.12
C ASP A 67 -9.93 -7.67 -9.38
N TYR A 68 -8.59 -7.62 -9.47
CA TYR A 68 -7.71 -8.60 -8.84
C TYR A 68 -8.06 -8.93 -7.37
N PRO A 69 -8.37 -7.97 -6.47
CA PRO A 69 -8.78 -8.31 -5.10
C PRO A 69 -9.99 -9.24 -5.04
N LYS A 70 -11.01 -9.03 -5.89
CA LYS A 70 -12.21 -9.88 -5.96
C LYS A 70 -11.85 -11.28 -6.48
N ILE A 71 -11.00 -11.35 -7.51
CA ILE A 71 -10.51 -12.61 -8.08
C ILE A 71 -9.76 -13.41 -7.00
N LYS A 72 -8.89 -12.75 -6.22
CA LYS A 72 -8.13 -13.39 -5.14
C LYS A 72 -9.03 -13.88 -4.00
N MET A 73 -10.09 -13.15 -3.66
CA MET A 73 -11.06 -13.60 -2.66
C MET A 73 -11.84 -14.83 -3.12
N ALA A 74 -12.19 -14.90 -4.41
CA ALA A 74 -12.88 -16.05 -4.99
C ALA A 74 -11.96 -17.27 -5.16
N ASN A 75 -10.66 -17.05 -5.39
CA ASN A 75 -9.66 -18.09 -5.55
C ASN A 75 -8.31 -17.67 -4.93
N SER A 76 -8.03 -18.18 -3.73
CA SER A 76 -6.80 -17.90 -3.00
C SER A 76 -5.52 -18.38 -3.70
N ALA A 77 -5.62 -19.28 -4.69
CA ALA A 77 -4.48 -19.81 -5.44
C ALA A 77 -4.11 -18.97 -6.68
N VAL A 78 -4.76 -17.83 -6.92
CA VAL A 78 -4.42 -16.95 -8.03
C VAL A 78 -3.02 -16.35 -7.84
N ALA A 79 -2.26 -16.25 -8.95
CA ALA A 79 -0.96 -15.59 -8.94
C ALA A 79 -1.09 -14.10 -8.60
N PRO A 80 -0.06 -13.44 -8.03
CA PRO A 80 -0.04 -12.00 -7.77
C PRO A 80 -0.45 -11.15 -8.98
N PRO A 81 -1.01 -9.94 -8.77
CA PRO A 81 -1.35 -9.06 -9.88
C PRO A 81 -0.07 -8.69 -10.62
N LEU A 82 -0.19 -8.40 -11.91
CA LEU A 82 0.94 -7.96 -12.73
C LEU A 82 1.34 -6.53 -12.38
N ALA A 83 0.34 -5.68 -12.21
CA ALA A 83 0.52 -4.25 -11.96
C ALA A 83 -0.58 -3.69 -11.07
N ARG A 84 -0.28 -2.56 -10.44
CA ARG A 84 -1.23 -1.71 -9.73
C ARG A 84 -0.88 -0.26 -10.03
N VAL A 85 -1.90 0.56 -10.27
CA VAL A 85 -1.73 2.00 -10.34
C VAL A 85 -2.48 2.65 -9.18
N VAL A 86 -1.83 3.61 -8.52
CA VAL A 86 -2.42 4.47 -7.50
C VAL A 86 -2.41 5.89 -8.06
N TYR A 87 -3.57 6.54 -8.06
CA TYR A 87 -3.74 7.81 -8.77
C TYR A 87 -4.89 8.62 -8.18
N SER A 88 -4.75 9.94 -8.19
CA SER A 88 -5.83 10.85 -7.80
C SER A 88 -6.74 11.17 -8.98
N ARG A 89 -8.02 11.43 -8.68
CA ARG A 89 -9.08 11.60 -9.69
C ARG A 89 -9.59 13.04 -9.76
N PRO A 90 -8.83 14.00 -10.34
CA PRO A 90 -9.34 15.35 -10.51
C PRO A 90 -10.57 15.40 -11.42
N HIS A 91 -11.38 16.43 -11.17
CA HIS A 91 -12.61 16.69 -11.89
C HIS A 91 -12.38 17.73 -13.00
N LEU A 92 -13.08 17.58 -14.13
CA LEU A 92 -13.09 18.60 -15.17
C LEU A 92 -13.71 19.90 -14.67
N GLN A 93 -14.72 19.86 -13.80
CA GLN A 93 -15.43 21.03 -13.29
C GLN A 93 -15.90 21.95 -14.43
N ARG A 94 -16.52 21.37 -15.47
CA ARG A 94 -16.97 22.06 -16.70
C ARG A 94 -15.85 22.67 -17.56
N ARG A 95 -14.58 22.45 -17.23
CA ARG A 95 -13.44 22.89 -18.07
C ARG A 95 -13.25 21.96 -19.25
N ARG A 96 -12.77 22.52 -20.37
CA ARG A 96 -12.34 21.75 -21.54
C ARG A 96 -10.89 21.31 -21.36
N LEU A 97 -10.62 20.02 -21.60
CA LEU A 97 -9.33 19.41 -21.33
C LEU A 97 -8.20 20.04 -22.18
N PHE A 98 -8.24 19.90 -23.51
CA PHE A 98 -7.17 20.34 -24.42
C PHE A 98 -7.20 21.81 -24.85
N SER A 99 -8.14 22.60 -24.34
CA SER A 99 -8.20 24.05 -24.58
C SER A 99 -8.19 24.86 -23.28
N GLY A 100 -7.83 24.23 -22.15
CA GLY A 100 -7.89 24.84 -20.84
C GLY A 100 -6.93 24.24 -19.81
N ILE A 101 -6.84 22.91 -19.72
CA ILE A 101 -6.03 22.23 -18.69
C ILE A 101 -4.74 21.65 -19.28
N LEU A 102 -4.86 20.95 -20.42
CA LEU A 102 -3.76 20.28 -21.10
C LEU A 102 -3.38 21.04 -22.35
N LYS A 103 -2.09 20.99 -22.65
CA LYS A 103 -1.53 21.39 -23.93
C LYS A 103 -0.98 20.17 -24.62
N TYR A 104 -1.20 20.09 -25.92
CA TYR A 104 -0.54 19.07 -26.73
C TYR A 104 0.98 19.30 -26.73
N ASP A 105 1.72 18.21 -26.91
CA ASP A 105 3.18 18.20 -27.06
C ASP A 105 3.99 18.69 -25.84
N GLU A 106 3.32 18.98 -24.71
CA GLU A 106 3.96 19.31 -23.43
C GLU A 106 3.82 18.13 -22.43
N PRO A 107 4.84 17.88 -21.58
CA PRO A 107 4.70 16.91 -20.49
C PRO A 107 3.57 17.27 -19.53
N TRP A 108 2.80 16.27 -19.14
CA TRP A 108 1.73 16.37 -18.18
C TRP A 108 1.89 15.33 -17.08
N ARG A 109 1.69 15.79 -15.84
CA ARG A 109 1.52 14.94 -14.66
C ARG A 109 0.10 14.36 -14.69
N LEU A 110 -0.01 13.05 -14.78
CA LEU A 110 -1.29 12.35 -14.70
C LEU A 110 -1.89 12.52 -13.29
N GLY A 111 -3.18 12.83 -13.20
CA GLY A 111 -3.89 13.00 -11.93
C GLY A 111 -3.69 14.35 -11.23
N ALA A 112 -3.88 14.37 -9.91
CA ALA A 112 -3.75 15.52 -9.01
C ALA A 112 -3.12 15.13 -7.66
N ASN A 113 -2.79 16.08 -6.78
CA ASN A 113 -2.21 15.82 -5.45
C ASN A 113 -0.90 14.99 -5.47
N GLU A 114 -0.91 13.73 -5.06
CA GLU A 114 0.20 12.79 -5.18
C GLU A 114 0.48 12.42 -6.64
N SER A 115 1.72 12.04 -6.94
CA SER A 115 2.04 11.57 -8.28
C SER A 115 1.30 10.26 -8.59
N THR A 116 0.86 10.09 -9.84
CA THR A 116 0.33 8.80 -10.30
C THR A 116 1.48 7.80 -10.32
N GLU A 117 1.38 6.75 -9.52
CA GLU A 117 2.43 5.73 -9.41
C GLU A 117 1.92 4.37 -9.88
N ILE A 118 2.74 3.70 -10.70
CA ILE A 118 2.50 2.32 -11.13
C ILE A 118 3.53 1.38 -10.50
N ASP A 119 3.04 0.36 -9.81
CA ASP A 119 3.82 -0.77 -9.36
C ASP A 119 3.73 -1.89 -10.41
N PHE A 120 4.87 -2.36 -10.91
CA PHE A 120 4.99 -3.62 -11.63
C PHE A 120 5.56 -4.69 -10.69
N TYR A 121 4.76 -5.71 -10.39
CA TYR A 121 5.13 -6.76 -9.43
C TYR A 121 6.09 -7.82 -10.00
N LYS A 122 6.29 -7.80 -11.32
CA LYS A 122 7.29 -8.60 -12.03
C LYS A 122 7.78 -7.84 -13.25
N ASN A 123 8.85 -8.33 -13.89
CA ASN A 123 9.28 -7.78 -15.16
C ASN A 123 8.15 -7.93 -16.19
N VAL A 124 7.86 -6.84 -16.92
CA VAL A 124 6.79 -6.79 -17.92
C VAL A 124 7.36 -6.39 -19.28
N THR A 125 6.56 -6.59 -20.32
CA THR A 125 6.81 -6.00 -21.64
C THR A 125 5.62 -5.13 -21.98
N VAL A 126 5.87 -3.82 -22.19
CA VAL A 126 4.83 -2.85 -22.57
C VAL A 126 5.25 -2.22 -23.88
N ALA A 127 4.38 -2.26 -24.89
CA ALA A 127 4.67 -1.75 -26.23
C ALA A 127 6.03 -2.23 -26.80
N GLY A 128 6.38 -3.51 -26.56
CA GLY A 128 7.63 -4.12 -27.00
C GLY A 128 8.88 -3.80 -26.15
N LYS A 129 8.76 -2.96 -25.11
CA LYS A 129 9.85 -2.58 -24.22
C LYS A 129 9.82 -3.40 -22.94
N LYS A 130 10.99 -3.94 -22.56
CA LYS A 130 11.15 -4.70 -21.31
C LYS A 130 11.32 -3.73 -20.15
N ILE A 131 10.40 -3.77 -19.20
CA ILE A 131 10.41 -2.95 -17.99
C ILE A 131 10.63 -3.86 -16.80
N LYS A 132 11.55 -3.47 -15.90
CA LYS A 132 11.84 -4.23 -14.68
C LYS A 132 10.67 -4.10 -13.70
N ALA A 133 10.53 -5.10 -12.83
CA ALA A 133 9.70 -4.97 -11.65
C ALA A 133 10.16 -3.74 -10.83
N GLY A 134 9.21 -2.98 -10.30
CA GLY A 134 9.51 -1.75 -9.60
C GLY A 134 8.32 -0.81 -9.57
N ARG A 135 8.49 0.31 -8.87
CA ARG A 135 7.53 1.40 -8.81
C ARG A 135 8.04 2.58 -9.63
N TYR A 136 7.14 3.21 -10.37
CA TYR A 136 7.47 4.34 -11.23
C TYR A 136 6.37 5.38 -11.17
N ILE A 137 6.74 6.66 -11.29
CA ILE A 137 5.80 7.73 -11.58
C ILE A 137 5.41 7.65 -13.06
N LEU A 138 4.13 7.83 -13.35
CA LEU A 138 3.58 7.97 -14.68
C LEU A 138 3.44 9.44 -15.07
N TYR A 139 4.10 9.81 -16.16
CA TYR A 139 3.81 11.04 -16.91
C TYR A 139 3.28 10.68 -18.29
N CYS A 140 2.68 11.66 -18.97
CA CYS A 140 2.44 11.55 -20.39
C CYS A 140 2.75 12.83 -21.15
N ILE A 141 2.95 12.71 -22.46
CA ILE A 141 2.92 13.82 -23.40
C ILE A 141 1.77 13.50 -24.37
N PRO A 142 0.63 14.21 -24.29
CA PRO A 142 -0.47 13.98 -25.20
C PRO A 142 -0.16 14.56 -26.59
N HIS A 143 -0.45 13.78 -27.62
CA HIS A 143 -0.54 14.23 -29.00
C HIS A 143 -1.97 14.01 -29.50
N LYS A 144 -2.27 14.46 -30.71
CA LYS A 144 -3.62 14.34 -31.30
C LYS A 144 -4.13 12.89 -31.37
N ASP A 145 -3.28 11.98 -31.86
CA ASP A 145 -3.66 10.58 -32.16
C ASP A 145 -2.89 9.55 -31.32
N SER A 146 -1.98 10.00 -30.45
CA SER A 146 -1.18 9.12 -29.59
C SER A 146 -0.72 9.83 -28.34
N TRP A 147 -0.38 9.09 -27.30
CA TRP A 147 0.19 9.60 -26.07
C TRP A 147 1.55 8.96 -25.88
N THR A 148 2.56 9.75 -25.57
CA THR A 148 3.83 9.20 -25.08
C THR A 148 3.70 9.03 -23.57
N ILE A 149 3.69 7.79 -23.10
CA ILE A 149 3.74 7.47 -21.67
C ILE A 149 5.19 7.38 -21.23
N ILE A 150 5.46 7.86 -20.03
CA ILE A 150 6.81 7.94 -19.47
C ILE A 150 6.78 7.31 -18.08
N LEU A 151 7.73 6.40 -17.84
CA LEU A 151 8.03 5.84 -16.52
C LEU A 151 9.24 6.57 -15.95
N ASN A 152 9.09 7.10 -14.75
CA ASN A 152 10.14 7.87 -14.07
C ASN A 152 10.40 7.30 -12.67
N ASP A 153 11.66 7.21 -12.24
CA ASP A 153 12.04 6.56 -10.98
C ASP A 153 12.16 7.53 -9.78
N ASN A 154 11.79 8.80 -9.94
CA ASN A 154 11.75 9.78 -8.86
C ASN A 154 10.50 9.66 -7.96
N ILE A 155 10.26 8.45 -7.45
CA ILE A 155 9.09 8.05 -6.65
C ILE A 155 8.95 8.84 -5.35
N ASP A 156 7.78 8.78 -4.72
CA ASP A 156 7.47 9.44 -3.45
C ASP A 156 7.63 10.97 -3.53
N THR A 157 7.41 11.55 -4.72
CA THR A 157 7.36 12.99 -4.96
C THR A 157 5.99 13.42 -5.44
N TRP A 158 5.68 14.71 -5.34
CA TRP A 158 4.46 15.26 -5.93
C TRP A 158 4.44 15.17 -7.46
N GLY A 159 5.59 14.99 -8.10
CA GLY A 159 5.70 14.89 -9.56
C GLY A 159 5.24 16.13 -10.32
N LEU A 160 5.19 17.33 -9.70
CA LEU A 160 4.77 18.56 -10.38
C LEU A 160 5.66 18.92 -11.57
N LYS A 161 6.96 18.64 -11.44
CA LYS A 161 7.94 18.83 -12.50
C LYS A 161 8.63 17.49 -12.74
N GLN A 162 8.47 16.98 -13.95
CA GLN A 162 9.24 15.83 -14.40
C GLN A 162 10.72 16.19 -14.46
N ASP A 163 11.57 15.31 -13.92
CA ASP A 163 13.01 15.30 -14.16
C ASP A 163 13.33 14.28 -15.27
N PRO A 164 13.64 14.71 -16.50
CA PRO A 164 13.93 13.79 -17.60
C PRO A 164 15.14 12.89 -17.35
N ALA A 165 16.06 13.28 -16.45
CA ALA A 165 17.21 12.44 -16.09
C ALA A 165 16.81 11.18 -15.30
N LYS A 166 15.57 11.15 -14.78
CA LYS A 166 14.97 10.06 -14.02
C LYS A 166 14.02 9.21 -14.85
N ASP A 167 13.90 9.51 -16.15
CA ASP A 167 13.08 8.70 -17.04
C ASP A 167 13.73 7.34 -17.31
N VAL A 168 13.02 6.29 -16.95
CA VAL A 168 13.44 4.90 -17.14
C VAL A 168 13.04 4.41 -18.52
N GLU A 169 11.83 4.75 -18.97
CA GLU A 169 11.33 4.30 -20.27
C GLU A 169 10.23 5.24 -20.80
N ARG A 170 10.15 5.34 -22.12
CA ARG A 170 9.10 6.04 -22.86
C ARG A 170 8.52 5.14 -23.93
N PHE A 171 7.20 5.10 -24.04
CA PHE A 171 6.51 4.34 -25.08
C PHE A 171 5.25 5.05 -25.54
N LYS A 172 4.91 4.85 -26.82
CA LYS A 172 3.71 5.44 -27.41
C LYS A 172 2.53 4.49 -27.28
N VAL A 173 1.38 5.05 -26.91
CA VAL A 173 0.08 4.36 -26.92
C VAL A 173 -0.88 5.14 -27.83
N PRO A 174 -1.73 4.46 -28.63
CA PRO A 174 -2.70 5.16 -29.48
C PRO A 174 -3.74 5.88 -28.62
N ALA A 175 -4.14 7.09 -29.03
CA ALA A 175 -5.29 7.77 -28.46
C ALA A 175 -6.55 7.25 -29.15
N THR A 176 -7.60 6.96 -28.38
CA THR A 176 -8.91 6.65 -28.93
C THR A 176 -9.80 7.90 -28.88
N SER A 177 -10.59 8.09 -29.94
CA SER A 177 -11.64 9.10 -29.98
C SER A 177 -13.00 8.49 -29.64
N ASN A 178 -14.00 9.34 -29.36
CA ASN A 178 -15.40 8.94 -29.11
C ASN A 178 -15.64 8.12 -27.83
N ASN A 179 -14.74 8.23 -26.85
CA ASN A 179 -15.01 7.73 -25.51
C ASN A 179 -16.18 8.52 -24.87
N PRO A 180 -16.98 7.91 -23.99
CA PRO A 180 -17.98 8.65 -23.22
C PRO A 180 -17.29 9.77 -22.43
N LEU A 181 -17.99 10.90 -22.27
CA LEU A 181 -17.50 11.98 -21.43
C LEU A 181 -17.39 11.48 -19.99
N LEU A 182 -16.19 11.58 -19.42
CA LEU A 182 -15.91 11.28 -18.03
C LEU A 182 -15.62 12.59 -17.29
N GLU A 183 -16.34 12.82 -16.20
CA GLU A 183 -16.09 13.99 -15.33
C GLU A 183 -14.80 13.81 -14.53
N TYR A 184 -14.51 12.57 -14.12
CA TYR A 184 -13.38 12.20 -13.28
C TYR A 184 -12.27 11.59 -14.13
N PHE A 185 -11.04 12.02 -13.87
CA PHE A 185 -9.88 11.29 -14.36
C PHE A 185 -9.94 9.83 -13.88
N THR A 186 -9.77 8.89 -14.80
CA THR A 186 -10.03 7.47 -14.56
C THR A 186 -8.97 6.64 -15.29
N MET A 187 -8.38 5.69 -14.57
CA MET A 187 -7.51 4.65 -15.11
C MET A 187 -8.13 3.29 -14.79
N VAL A 188 -8.14 2.39 -15.77
CA VAL A 188 -8.68 1.03 -15.64
C VAL A 188 -7.62 0.00 -16.01
#